data_AF-A0A368BX83-F1
#
_entry.id   AF-A0A368BX83-F1
#
_cell.length_a   1.000
_cell.length_b   1.000
_cell.length_c   1.000
_cell.angle_alpha   90.00
_cell.angle_beta   90.00
_cell.angle_gamma   90.00
#
_symmetry.space_group_name_H-M   'P 1'
#
loop_
_entity.id
_entity.type
_entity.pdbx_description
1 polymer ?
#
loop_
_entity_poly.entity_id
_entity_poly.type
_entity_poly.pdbx_seq_one_letter_code
_entity_poly.pdbx_strand_id
1 'polypeptide(L)'
;KNCYIFNSRRTPPSTNEKLKSLQDIYNNIKFFDFNHDSSDFETTLKNATSKLITRDSVNMIFESLSCKGKTYLMDMKKIRSSNKVVKVIDSLVENKKIGFIDCNDITNGMSKMKLQKQNIHNEIYAEVEKISYKLLQLI
;
A
#
# COMPACT_ATOMS: atom_id res chain seq x y z
N LYS A 1 6.10 -16.32 -6.75
CA LYS A 1 6.33 -14.89 -6.41
C LYS A 1 5.54 -14.60 -5.14
N ASN A 2 6.18 -14.10 -4.09
CA ASN A 2 5.53 -13.84 -2.81
C ASN A 2 4.85 -12.46 -2.83
N CYS A 3 3.60 -12.41 -2.38
CA CYS A 3 2.81 -11.20 -2.24
C CYS A 3 2.73 -10.83 -0.76
N TYR A 4 3.04 -9.58 -0.43
CA TYR A 4 2.98 -9.08 0.93
C TYR A 4 1.81 -8.11 1.08
N ILE A 5 0.95 -8.38 2.06
CA ILE A 5 -0.22 -7.58 2.38
C ILE A 5 -0.01 -6.95 3.74
N PHE A 6 -0.15 -5.63 3.84
CA PHE A 6 0.05 -4.90 5.08
C PHE A 6 -1.23 -4.14 5.46
N ASN A 7 -1.68 -4.30 6.70
CA ASN A 7 -2.78 -3.51 7.27
C ASN A 7 -2.25 -2.31 8.08
N SER A 8 -3.16 -1.43 8.48
CA SER A 8 -2.87 -0.36 9.43
C SER A 8 -3.71 -0.50 10.71
N ARG A 9 -3.38 0.30 11.74
CA ARG A 9 -4.20 0.44 12.96
C ARG A 9 -5.67 0.80 12.69
N ARG A 10 -5.98 1.38 11.53
CA ARG A 10 -7.33 1.80 11.14
C ARG A 10 -8.06 0.77 10.30
N THR A 11 -7.42 -0.35 9.98
CA THR A 11 -8.01 -1.38 9.12
C THR A 11 -9.06 -2.14 9.93
N PRO A 12 -10.32 -2.25 9.43
CA PRO A 12 -11.39 -2.90 10.17
C PRO A 12 -11.02 -4.35 10.57
N PRO A 13 -11.38 -4.80 11.79
CA PRO A 13 -11.11 -6.17 12.25
C PRO A 13 -11.61 -7.24 11.27
N SER A 14 -12.81 -7.05 10.72
CA SER A 14 -13.41 -7.97 9.74
C SER A 14 -12.61 -8.08 8.43
N THR A 15 -11.84 -7.06 8.06
CA THR A 15 -10.90 -7.14 6.93
C THR A 15 -9.66 -7.92 7.32
N ASN A 16 -9.11 -7.68 8.52
CA ASN A 16 -7.92 -8.39 9.02
C ASN A 16 -8.17 -9.90 9.12
N GLU A 17 -9.33 -10.33 9.61
CA GLU A 17 -9.72 -11.74 9.68
C GLU A 17 -9.75 -12.40 8.29
N LYS A 18 -10.32 -11.72 7.29
CA LYS A 18 -10.32 -12.20 5.91
C LYS A 18 -8.90 -12.30 5.35
N LEU A 19 -8.04 -11.32 5.63
CA LEU A 19 -6.65 -11.35 5.17
C LEU A 19 -5.84 -12.48 5.81
N LYS A 20 -6.06 -12.76 7.11
CA LYS A 20 -5.48 -13.92 7.80
C LYS A 20 -5.93 -15.23 7.15
N SER A 21 -7.23 -15.40 6.90
CA SER A 21 -7.74 -16.61 6.22
C SER A 21 -7.15 -16.80 4.81
N LEU A 22 -6.83 -15.72 4.09
CA LEU A 22 -6.22 -15.80 2.76
C LEU A 22 -4.78 -16.32 2.80
N GLN A 23 -4.02 -15.97 3.83
CA GLN A 23 -2.67 -16.50 4.03
C GLN A 23 -2.70 -18.02 4.27
N ASP A 24 -3.71 -18.52 4.99
CA ASP A 24 -3.86 -19.97 5.24
C ASP A 24 -4.20 -20.74 3.96
N ILE A 25 -4.90 -20.10 3.01
CA ILE A 25 -5.29 -20.70 1.73
C ILE A 25 -4.13 -20.67 0.71
N TYR A 26 -3.34 -19.60 0.69
CA TYR A 26 -2.33 -19.36 -0.34
C TYR A 26 -0.92 -19.24 0.24
N ASN A 27 -0.07 -20.23 -0.03
CA ASN A 27 1.31 -20.30 0.45
C ASN A 27 2.23 -19.14 0.01
N ASN A 28 1.85 -18.40 -1.02
CA ASN A 28 2.61 -17.30 -1.58
C ASN A 28 2.10 -15.92 -1.12
N ILE A 29 1.12 -15.88 -0.22
CA ILE A 29 0.62 -14.66 0.41
C ILE A 29 1.12 -14.62 1.85
N LYS A 30 1.75 -13.52 2.25
CA LYS A 30 2.11 -13.25 3.64
C LYS A 30 1.40 -11.98 4.09
N PHE A 31 0.55 -12.11 5.10
CA PHE A 31 -0.11 -10.99 5.75
C PHE A 31 0.74 -10.51 6.94
N PHE A 32 0.92 -9.20 7.05
CA PHE A 32 1.58 -8.55 8.17
C PHE A 32 0.56 -7.72 8.93
N ASP A 33 0.30 -8.12 10.17
CA ASP A 33 -0.60 -7.40 11.07
C ASP A 33 0.22 -6.38 11.87
N PHE A 34 -0.02 -5.09 11.63
CA PHE A 34 0.66 -3.98 12.29
C PHE A 34 0.69 -4.12 13.82
N ASN A 35 -0.38 -4.68 14.41
CA ASN A 35 -0.48 -4.82 15.86
C ASN A 35 0.37 -5.95 16.44
N HIS A 36 0.82 -6.91 15.62
CA HIS A 36 1.51 -8.12 16.08
C HIS A 36 2.90 -8.31 15.46
N ASP A 37 3.13 -7.82 14.24
CA ASP A 37 4.33 -8.11 13.44
C ASP A 37 5.23 -6.87 13.22
N SER A 38 5.20 -5.92 14.15
CA SER A 38 5.84 -4.60 13.97
C SER A 38 7.37 -4.64 13.84
N SER A 39 8.03 -5.67 14.39
CA SER A 39 9.50 -5.79 14.36
C SER A 39 10.08 -6.06 12.97
N ASP A 40 9.33 -6.76 12.11
CA ASP A 40 9.80 -7.21 10.79
C ASP A 40 9.21 -6.39 9.63
N PHE A 41 8.37 -5.41 9.96
CA PHE A 41 7.63 -4.60 8.99
C PHE A 41 8.58 -3.87 8.03
N GLU A 42 9.52 -3.08 8.54
CA GLU A 42 10.40 -2.26 7.70
C GLU A 42 11.27 -3.11 6.77
N THR A 43 11.90 -4.16 7.31
CA THR A 43 12.77 -5.06 6.55
C THR A 43 11.99 -5.74 5.43
N THR A 44 10.78 -6.21 5.73
CA THR A 44 9.91 -6.82 4.73
C THR A 44 9.45 -5.80 3.69
N LEU A 45 9.07 -4.59 4.12
CA LEU A 45 8.62 -3.52 3.23
C LEU A 45 9.70 -3.08 2.23
N LYS A 46 10.94 -2.96 2.70
CA LYS A 46 12.14 -2.63 1.92
C LYS A 46 12.48 -3.70 0.88
N ASN A 47 12.32 -4.99 1.24
CA ASN A 47 12.65 -6.13 0.37
C ASN A 47 11.50 -6.57 -0.55
N ALA A 48 10.27 -6.11 -0.30
CA ALA A 48 9.10 -6.51 -1.06
C ALA A 48 9.08 -5.93 -2.49
N THR A 49 9.14 -6.81 -3.49
CA THR A 49 9.04 -6.43 -4.92
C THR A 49 7.67 -5.90 -5.32
N SER A 50 6.61 -6.32 -4.61
CA SER A 50 5.24 -5.83 -4.77
C SER A 50 4.57 -5.78 -3.40
N LYS A 51 3.89 -4.68 -3.13
CA LYS A 51 3.27 -4.35 -1.85
C LYS A 51 1.80 -4.03 -2.06
N LEU A 52 0.93 -4.65 -1.30
CA LEU A 52 -0.49 -4.33 -1.26
C LEU A 52 -0.80 -3.66 0.08
N ILE A 53 -1.24 -2.39 0.03
CA ILE A 53 -1.42 -1.52 1.19
C ILE A 53 -2.87 -1.05 1.27
N THR A 54 -3.41 -0.99 2.48
CA THR A 54 -4.75 -0.45 2.74
C THR A 54 -4.80 1.07 2.52
N ARG A 55 -5.90 1.56 1.93
CA ARG A 55 -6.11 2.99 1.63
C ARG A 55 -6.30 3.89 2.86
N ASP A 56 -6.36 3.31 4.04
CA ASP A 56 -6.64 4.02 5.28
C ASP A 56 -5.40 4.67 5.89
N SER A 57 -4.18 4.37 5.44
CA SER A 57 -2.94 4.85 6.06
C SER A 57 -2.00 5.63 5.15
N VAL A 58 -2.02 6.96 5.27
CA VAL A 58 -1.08 7.85 4.56
C VAL A 58 0.38 7.53 4.87
N ASN A 59 0.73 7.30 6.14
CA ASN A 59 2.12 7.01 6.51
C ASN A 59 2.64 5.73 5.83
N MET A 60 1.89 4.63 5.93
CA MET A 60 2.29 3.39 5.27
C MET A 60 2.38 3.52 3.76
N ILE A 61 1.49 4.31 3.15
CA ILE A 61 1.55 4.59 1.71
C ILE A 61 2.87 5.29 1.37
N PHE A 62 3.24 6.33 2.11
CA PHE A 62 4.50 7.04 1.87
C PHE A 62 5.73 6.19 2.18
N GLU A 63 5.77 5.48 3.31
CA GLU A 63 6.85 4.53 3.63
C GLU A 63 7.04 3.49 2.53
N SER A 64 5.93 2.96 2.00
CA SER A 64 5.95 2.01 0.88
C SER A 64 6.47 2.63 -0.42
N LEU A 65 6.15 3.91 -0.67
CA LEU A 65 6.58 4.66 -1.86
C LEU A 65 8.02 5.21 -1.72
N SER A 66 8.55 5.25 -0.50
CA SER A 66 9.95 5.56 -0.18
C SER A 66 10.87 4.33 -0.30
N CYS A 67 10.31 3.13 -0.48
CA CYS A 67 11.05 1.89 -0.69
C CYS A 67 11.03 1.42 -2.15
N LYS A 68 12.01 0.60 -2.54
CA LYS A 68 12.02 -0.06 -3.87
C LYS A 68 10.84 -1.02 -4.02
N GLY A 69 10.34 -1.20 -5.25
CA GLY A 69 9.25 -2.14 -5.55
C GLY A 69 7.93 -1.42 -5.86
N LYS A 70 6.94 -2.19 -6.33
CA LYS A 70 5.65 -1.64 -6.77
C LYS A 70 4.66 -1.59 -5.62
N THR A 71 4.00 -0.46 -5.45
CA THR A 71 3.01 -0.27 -4.38
C THR A 71 1.61 -0.18 -5.00
N TYR A 72 0.69 -0.97 -4.45
CA TYR A 72 -0.69 -1.06 -4.88
C TYR A 72 -1.63 -0.79 -3.71
N LEU A 73 -2.64 0.05 -3.93
CA LEU A 73 -3.73 0.25 -2.99
C LEU A 73 -4.76 -0.86 -3.14
N MET A 74 -5.08 -1.48 -2.00
CA MET A 74 -6.26 -2.32 -1.85
C MET A 74 -7.46 -1.40 -1.64
N ASP A 75 -8.36 -1.37 -2.63
CA ASP A 75 -9.55 -0.54 -2.54
C ASP A 75 -10.56 -1.21 -1.59
N MET A 76 -10.61 -0.69 -0.37
CA MET A 76 -11.76 -0.84 0.51
C MET A 76 -12.76 0.25 0.09
N LYS A 77 -14.05 -0.10 -0.11
CA LYS A 77 -15.14 0.82 -0.56
C LYS A 77 -14.76 2.27 -0.28
N LYS A 78 -14.46 3.03 -1.35
CA LYS A 78 -13.94 4.41 -1.25
C LYS A 78 -14.69 5.14 -0.15
N ILE A 79 -14.00 5.47 0.94
CA ILE A 79 -14.59 6.27 2.01
C ILE A 79 -14.89 7.62 1.36
N ARG A 80 -16.16 7.85 1.00
CA ARG A 80 -16.65 9.10 0.43
C ARG A 80 -16.63 10.16 1.51
N SER A 81 -15.42 10.59 1.89
CA SER A 81 -15.19 11.67 2.85
C SER A 81 -14.29 12.70 2.21
N SER A 82 -14.57 13.98 2.46
CA SER A 82 -13.76 15.12 2.00
C SER A 82 -12.50 15.34 2.85
N ASN A 83 -12.12 14.36 3.68
CA ASN A 83 -11.02 14.47 4.62
C ASN A 83 -9.67 14.56 3.88
N LYS A 84 -8.73 15.32 4.44
CA LYS A 84 -7.38 15.57 3.93
C LYS A 84 -6.67 14.28 3.51
N VAL A 85 -6.84 13.20 4.26
CA VAL A 85 -6.29 11.87 3.95
C VAL A 85 -6.77 11.35 2.60
N VAL A 86 -8.07 11.41 2.33
CA VAL A 86 -8.65 10.94 1.06
C VAL A 86 -8.13 11.79 -0.10
N LYS A 87 -8.07 13.11 0.06
CA LYS A 87 -7.55 14.02 -0.97
C LYS A 87 -6.09 13.74 -1.33
N VAL A 88 -5.23 13.49 -0.34
CA VAL A 88 -3.82 13.14 -0.58
C VAL A 88 -3.72 11.84 -1.38
N ILE A 89 -4.48 10.83 -1.00
CA ILE A 89 -4.43 9.52 -1.66
C ILE A 89 -5.02 9.60 -3.08
N ASP A 90 -6.15 10.30 -3.25
CA ASP A 90 -6.75 10.53 -4.57
C ASP A 90 -5.77 11.25 -5.49
N SER A 91 -5.05 12.27 -4.99
CA SER A 91 -4.00 12.94 -5.77
C SER A 91 -2.87 11.99 -6.19
N LEU A 92 -2.42 11.08 -5.31
CA LEU A 92 -1.41 10.07 -5.67
C LEU A 92 -1.92 9.13 -6.79
N VAL A 93 -3.19 8.75 -6.73
CA VAL A 93 -3.83 7.89 -7.74
C VAL A 93 -3.97 8.62 -9.08
N GLU A 94 -4.49 9.84 -9.08
CA GLU A 94 -4.68 10.69 -10.27
C GLU A 94 -3.36 10.94 -10.99
N ASN A 95 -2.30 11.21 -10.23
CA ASN A 95 -0.94 11.42 -10.76
C ASN A 95 -0.20 10.11 -11.11
N LYS A 96 -0.89 8.96 -11.03
CA LYS A 96 -0.32 7.61 -11.28
C LYS A 96 0.94 7.31 -10.45
N LYS A 97 1.06 7.95 -9.28
CA LYS A 97 2.17 7.79 -8.32
C LYS A 97 2.06 6.50 -7.54
N ILE A 98 0.87 5.92 -7.46
CA ILE A 98 0.62 4.62 -6.82
C ILE A 98 -0.30 3.77 -7.71
N GLY A 99 -0.11 2.45 -7.71
CA GLY A 99 -1.04 1.53 -8.36
C GLY A 99 -2.28 1.30 -7.48
N PHE A 100 -3.36 0.79 -8.06
CA PHE A 100 -4.55 0.44 -7.29
C PHE A 100 -5.36 -0.64 -7.98
N ILE A 101 -6.17 -1.37 -7.20
CA ILE A 101 -7.14 -2.31 -7.72
C ILE A 101 -8.44 -1.54 -7.95
N ASP A 102 -8.83 -1.41 -9.22
CA ASP A 102 -10.11 -0.84 -9.62
C ASP A 102 -11.16 -1.95 -9.64
N CYS A 103 -12.21 -1.79 -8.82
CA CYS A 103 -13.31 -2.76 -8.69
C CYS A 103 -14.63 -2.21 -9.27
N ASN A 104 -14.57 -1.28 -10.24
CA ASN A 104 -15.77 -0.72 -10.85
C ASN A 104 -16.65 -1.80 -11.52
N ASP A 105 -17.96 -1.62 -11.39
CA ASP A 105 -18.96 -2.43 -12.09
C ASP A 105 -19.00 -2.05 -13.58
N ILE A 106 -18.93 -3.04 -14.47
CA ILE A 106 -19.12 -2.83 -15.91
C ILE A 106 -20.62 -2.61 -16.20
N THR A 107 -21.46 -3.38 -15.52
CA THR A 107 -22.94 -3.32 -15.54
C THR A 107 -23.47 -3.79 -14.18
N ASN A 108 -24.74 -3.52 -13.86
CA ASN A 108 -25.38 -4.00 -12.63
C ASN A 108 -25.23 -5.52 -12.50
N GLY A 109 -24.42 -5.97 -11.53
CA GLY A 109 -24.16 -7.38 -11.25
C GLY A 109 -22.89 -7.97 -11.88
N MET A 110 -22.11 -7.20 -12.66
CA MET A 110 -20.87 -7.65 -13.27
C MET A 110 -19.69 -6.74 -12.89
N SER A 111 -19.03 -7.08 -11.78
CA SER A 111 -17.85 -6.37 -11.27
C SER A 111 -16.59 -6.77 -12.05
N LYS A 112 -15.81 -5.77 -12.49
CA LYS A 112 -14.48 -6.01 -13.07
C LYS A 112 -13.42 -5.59 -12.09
N MET A 113 -12.51 -6.50 -11.78
CA MET A 113 -11.27 -6.15 -11.08
C MET A 113 -10.17 -5.88 -12.10
N LYS A 114 -9.62 -4.66 -12.09
CA LYS A 114 -8.50 -4.26 -12.94
C LYS A 114 -7.37 -3.69 -12.09
N LEU A 115 -6.19 -4.30 -12.21
CA LEU A 115 -4.98 -3.76 -11.59
C LEU A 115 -4.45 -2.59 -12.42
N GLN A 116 -4.56 -1.38 -11.88
CA GLN A 116 -3.96 -0.17 -12.43
C GLN A 116 -2.53 -0.06 -11.91
N LYS A 117 -1.56 -0.02 -12.82
CA LYS A 117 -0.13 0.01 -12.47
C LYS A 117 0.34 1.44 -12.22
N GLN A 118 1.27 1.58 -11.28
CA GLN A 118 2.05 2.80 -11.07
C GLN A 118 2.81 3.20 -12.35
N ASN A 119 3.03 4.49 -12.53
CA ASN A 119 3.91 5.00 -13.58
C ASN A 119 5.32 4.41 -13.43
N ILE A 120 5.86 3.86 -14.52
CA ILE A 120 7.19 3.25 -14.56
C ILE A 120 8.33 4.24 -14.33
N HIS A 121 8.10 5.52 -14.60
CA HIS A 121 9.06 6.61 -14.41
C HIS A 121 8.91 7.29 -13.05
N ASN A 122 8.11 6.74 -12.14
CA ASN A 122 7.97 7.34 -10.82
C ASN A 122 9.24 7.12 -10.00
N GLU A 123 9.90 8.20 -9.63
CA GLU A 123 11.01 8.14 -8.68
C GLU A 123 10.50 7.79 -7.28
N ILE A 124 11.32 7.04 -6.55
CA ILE A 124 11.08 6.67 -5.15
C ILE A 124 11.17 7.95 -4.32
N TYR A 125 10.29 8.11 -3.32
CA TYR A 125 10.30 9.24 -2.38
C TYR A 125 11.42 9.11 -1.34
N ALA A 126 12.65 8.88 -1.80
CA ALA A 126 13.87 8.75 -0.99
C ALA A 126 14.62 10.08 -0.86
N GLU A 127 14.02 11.21 -1.25
CA GLU A 127 14.64 12.53 -1.15
C GLU A 127 14.99 12.89 0.30
N VAL A 128 14.14 12.50 1.26
CA VAL A 128 14.40 12.69 2.69
C VAL A 128 15.64 11.90 3.14
N GLU A 129 15.81 10.67 2.69
CA GLU A 129 17.03 9.87 2.98
C GLU A 129 18.27 10.53 2.36
N LYS A 130 18.17 11.03 1.12
CA LYS A 130 19.29 11.76 0.46
C LYS A 130 19.68 13.01 1.24
N ILE A 131 18.72 13.77 1.76
CA ILE A 131 18.96 14.97 2.57
C ILE A 131 19.56 14.58 3.92
N SER A 132 18.98 13.58 4.60
CA SER A 132 19.47 13.10 5.90
C SER A 132 20.91 12.58 5.81
N TYR A 133 21.23 11.82 4.75
CA TYR A 133 22.60 11.37 4.48
C TYR A 133 23.56 12.55 4.27
N LYS A 134 23.17 13.57 3.50
CA LYS A 134 23.99 14.79 3.30
C LYS A 134 24.20 15.55 4.61
N LEU A 135 23.18 15.64 5.47
CA LEU A 135 23.30 16.28 6.79
C LEU A 135 24.27 15.52 7.70
N LEU A 136 24.23 14.20 7.68
CA LEU A 136 25.18 13.35 8.42
C LEU A 136 26.64 13.50 7.93
N GLN A 137 26.86 13.93 6.69
CA GLN A 137 28.21 14.23 6.18
C GLN A 137 28.71 15.63 6.59
N LEU A 138 27.83 16.48 7.10
CA LEU A 138 28.14 17.87 7.51
C LEU A 138 28.34 18.01 9.02
N ILE A 139 28.17 16.93 9.79
CA ILE A 139 28.36 16.83 11.24
C ILE A 139 29.53 15.90 11.49
#